data_AF-A0A7C2Y8D6-F1
#
_entry.id   AF-A0A7C2Y8D6-F1
#
_cell.length_a   1.000
_cell.length_b   1.000
_cell.length_c   1.000
_cell.angle_alpha   90.00
_cell.angle_beta   90.00
_cell.angle_gamma   90.00
#
_symmetry.space_group_name_H-M   'P 1'
#
loop_
_entity.id
_entity.type
_entity.pdbx_description
1 polymer ?
#
loop_
_entity_poly.entity_id
_entity_poly.type
_entity_poly.pdbx_seq_one_letter_code
_entity_poly.pdbx_strand_id
1 'polypeptide(L)' 'MPAKAIYHDLVRNALEREGWTITHDPMLLKVGGVEMSADFGAENLYNTDSEVIVEWLN' A
#
# COMPACT_ATOMS: atom_id res chain seq x y z
N MET A 1 9.24 15.73 2.97
CA MET A 1 10.59 15.15 3.07
C MET A 1 10.81 14.24 1.86
N PRO A 2 11.91 14.38 1.11
CA PRO A 2 12.11 13.68 -0.16
C PRO A 2 12.32 12.16 -0.02
N ALA A 3 12.89 11.70 1.10
CA ALA A 3 13.14 10.27 1.34
C ALA A 3 11.84 9.45 1.36
N LYS A 4 10.77 9.95 1.99
CA LYS A 4 9.48 9.26 2.06
C LYS A 4 8.85 9.05 0.67
N ALA A 5 9.01 10.02 -0.23
CA ALA A 5 8.50 9.92 -1.60
C ALA A 5 9.27 8.87 -2.44
N ILE A 6 10.58 8.71 -2.21
CA ILE A 6 11.40 7.75 -2.95
C ILE A 6 10.99 6.31 -2.63
N TYR A 7 10.76 5.99 -1.35
CA TYR A 7 10.35 4.65 -0.95
C TYR A 7 8.92 4.33 -1.42
N HIS A 8 8.03 5.31 -1.34
CA HIS A 8 6.66 5.20 -1.86
C HIS A 8 6.64 4.76 -3.33
N ASP A 9 7.34 5.50 -4.19
CA ASP A 9 7.40 5.19 -5.61
C ASP A 9 8.14 3.88 -5.88
N LEU A 10 9.18 3.56 -5.10
CA LEU A 10 9.91 2.30 -5.22
C LEU A 10 9.00 1.09 -4.96
N VAL A 11 8.21 1.15 -3.89
CA VAL A 11 7.31 0.06 -3.47
C VAL A 11 6.17 -0.10 -4.46
N ARG A 12 5.53 1.00 -4.87
CA ARG A 12 4.51 1.00 -5.93
C ARG A 12 5.03 0.32 -7.19
N ASN A 13 6.19 0.73 -7.69
CA ASN A 13 6.79 0.17 -8.89
C ASN A 13 7.14 -1.32 -8.72
N ALA A 14 7.60 -1.74 -7.54
CA ALA A 14 7.87 -3.14 -7.26
C ALA A 14 6.59 -3.98 -7.30
N LEU A 15 5.50 -3.48 -6.69
CA LEU A 15 4.20 -4.15 -6.67
C LEU A 15 3.62 -4.31 -8.08
N GLU A 16 3.59 -3.24 -8.87
CA GLU A 16 3.11 -3.28 -10.25
C GLU A 16 3.93 -4.25 -11.12
N ARG A 17 5.25 -4.33 -10.90
CA ARG A 17 6.12 -5.28 -11.60
C ARG A 17 5.91 -6.74 -11.21
N GLU A 18 5.53 -6.99 -9.96
CA GLU A 18 5.19 -8.32 -9.44
C GLU A 18 3.73 -8.70 -9.76
N GLY A 19 3.03 -7.90 -10.59
CA GLY A 19 1.67 -8.18 -11.05
C GLY A 19 0.56 -7.80 -10.07
N TRP A 20 0.88 -7.01 -9.05
CA TRP A 20 -0.12 -6.45 -8.15
C TRP A 20 -0.78 -5.23 -8.78
N THR A 21 -2.09 -5.08 -8.56
CA THR A 21 -2.85 -3.91 -8.93
C THR A 21 -3.04 -3.04 -7.70
N ILE A 22 -2.50 -1.81 -7.72
CA ILE A 22 -2.75 -0.83 -6.65
C ILE A 22 -4.21 -0.39 -6.74
N THR A 23 -4.97 -0.59 -5.66
CA THR A 23 -6.38 -0.20 -5.56
C THR A 23 -6.57 1.13 -4.85
N HIS A 24 -5.68 1.46 -3.90
CA HIS A 24 -5.75 2.68 -3.10
C HIS A 24 -4.34 3.21 -2.77
N ASP A 25 -4.17 4.54 -2.84
CA ASP A 25 -2.97 5.26 -2.40
C ASP A 25 -3.34 6.72 -2.00
N PRO A 26 -3.41 7.07 -0.71
CA PRO A 26 -3.31 6.20 0.47
C PRO A 26 -4.61 5.43 0.73
N MET A 27 -4.52 4.30 1.42
CA MET A 27 -5.68 3.53 1.87
C MET A 27 -6.12 3.97 3.27
N LEU A 28 -7.31 4.55 3.36
CA LEU A 28 -7.89 5.00 4.62
C LEU A 28 -8.83 3.92 5.20
N LEU A 29 -8.49 3.43 6.39
CA LEU A 29 -9.26 2.44 7.13
C LEU A 29 -9.96 3.12 8.31
N LYS A 30 -11.28 2.94 8.42
CA LYS A 30 -12.03 3.36 9.61
C LYS A 30 -12.62 2.13 10.29
N VAL A 31 -12.11 1.80 11.47
CA VAL A 31 -12.56 0.63 12.24
C VAL A 31 -12.81 1.03 13.68
N GLY A 32 -14.02 0.81 14.18
CA GLY A 32 -14.37 1.05 15.59
C GLY A 32 -14.19 2.50 16.06
N GLY A 33 -14.29 3.48 15.16
CA GLY A 33 -14.05 4.90 15.46
C GLY A 33 -12.58 5.32 15.44
N VAL A 34 -11.66 4.40 15.13
CA VAL A 34 -10.24 4.70 14.89
C VAL A 34 -10.01 4.86 13.39
N GLU A 35 -9.34 5.94 13.00
CA GLU A 35 -8.86 6.15 11.63
C GLU A 35 -7.41 5.70 11.54
N MET A 36 -7.13 4.80 10.61
CA MET A 36 -5.80 4.32 10.27
C MET A 36 -5.55 4.60 8.79
N SER A 37 -4.31 4.89 8.43
CA SER A 37 -3.89 5.04 7.05
C SER A 37 -2.79 4.02 6.74
N ALA A 38 -2.96 3.29 5.65
CA ALA A 38 -1.89 2.55 5.01
C ALA A 38 -1.46 3.29 3.74
N ASP A 39 -0.20 3.12 3.33
CA ASP A 39 0.33 3.79 2.13
C ASP A 39 -0.29 3.19 0.86
N PHE A 40 -0.48 1.86 0.81
CA PHE A 40 -1.10 1.21 -0.34
C PHE A 40 -2.14 0.16 0.05
N GLY A 41 -3.23 0.13 -0.70
CA GLY A 41 -4.05 -1.05 -0.90
C GLY A 41 -3.70 -1.69 -2.24
N ALA A 42 -3.43 -2.99 -2.26
CA ALA A 42 -3.09 -3.70 -3.49
C ALA A 42 -3.76 -5.09 -3.53
N GLU A 43 -4.12 -5.52 -4.73
CA GLU A 43 -4.69 -6.84 -4.98
C GLU A 43 -3.84 -7.58 -6.01
N ASN A 44 -3.59 -8.86 -5.77
CA ASN A 44 -2.90 -9.73 -6.72
C ASN A 44 -3.83 -10.84 -7.18
N LEU A 45 -4.11 -10.92 -8.47
CA LEU A 45 -5.03 -11.93 -9.02
C LEU A 45 -4.50 -13.37 -8.86
N TYR A 46 -3.19 -13.54 -8.64
CA TYR A 46 -2.56 -14.84 -8.41
C TYR A 46 -2.51 -15.24 -6.93
N ASN A 47 -2.64 -14.26 -6.02
CA ASN A 47 -2.65 -14.50 -4.58
C ASN A 47 -4.09 -14.34 -4.10
N THR A 48 -4.71 -15.42 -3.63
CA THR A 48 -6.11 -15.46 -3.19
C THR A 48 -6.44 -14.45 -2.07
N ASP A 49 -5.43 -13.85 -1.44
CA ASP A 49 -5.58 -12.92 -0.33
C ASP A 49 -5.21 -11.48 -0.74
N SER A 50 -6.11 -10.53 -0.48
CA SER A 50 -5.82 -9.09 -0.55
C SER A 50 -4.87 -8.73 0.58
N GLU A 51 -3.69 -8.18 0.25
CA GLU A 51 -2.65 -7.88 1.23
C GLU A 51 -2.51 -6.36 1.43
N VAL A 52 -2.53 -5.92 2.68
CA VAL A 52 -2.34 -4.52 3.05
C VAL A 52 -0.87 -4.32 3.40
N ILE A 53 -0.16 -3.59 2.56
CA ILE A 53 1.26 -3.30 2.80
C ILE A 53 1.34 -2.04 3.65
N VAL A 54 1.52 -2.26 4.95
CA VAL A 54 1.87 -1.20 5.90
C VAL A 54 3.38 -1.02 5.89
N GLU A 55 3.89 -0.06 5.12
CA GLU A 55 5.26 0.40 5.34
C GLU A 55 5.32 1.30 6.58
N TRP A 56 6.10 0.87 7.56
CA TRP A 56 6.57 1.73 8.62
C TRP A 56 7.76 2.53 8.10
N LEU A 57 7.53 3.79 7.72
CA LEU A 57 8.59 4.78 7.69
C LEU A 57 8.29 5.82 8.76
N ASN A 58 8.81 5.52 9.96
CA ASN A 58 9.05 6.38 11.13
C ASN A 58 8.28 7.70 11.20
#